data_AF-A0A957V4F1-F1
#
_entry.id   AF-A0A957V4F1-F1
#
_cell.length_a   1.000
_cell.length_b   1.000
_cell.length_c   1.000
_cell.angle_alpha   90.00
_cell.angle_beta   90.00
_cell.angle_gamma   90.00
#
_symmetry.space_group_name_H-M   'P 1'
#
loop_
_entity.id
_entity.type
_entity.pdbx_description
1 polymer ?
#
loop_
_entity_poly.entity_id
_entity_poly.type
_entity_poly.pdbx_seq_one_letter_code
_entity_poly.pdbx_strand_id
1 'polypeptide(L)' 'LAGVPLRSRRFEIEPELTAKILKRGYTIYEVPISYNGRAFHEGKKITWRDGITALRTLAKYRFVD' A
#
# COMPACT_ATOMS: atom_id res chain seq x y z
N LEU A 1 -8.44 -0.78 15.03
CA LEU A 1 -7.58 -1.65 14.19
C LEU A 1 -7.71 -3.14 14.49
N ALA A 2 -8.13 -3.56 15.70
CA ALA A 2 -8.45 -4.97 15.98
C ALA A 2 -9.58 -5.44 15.05
N GLY A 3 -9.30 -6.41 14.16
CA GLY A 3 -10.29 -7.02 13.26
C GLY A 3 -10.13 -6.73 11.76
N VAL A 4 -9.00 -6.19 11.29
CA VAL A 4 -8.66 -6.18 9.85
C VAL A 4 -7.73 -7.37 9.58
N PRO A 5 -8.22 -8.50 9.03
CA PRO A 5 -7.35 -9.62 8.70
C PRO A 5 -6.46 -9.23 7.52
N LEU A 6 -5.18 -8.95 7.78
CA LEU A 6 -4.19 -8.70 6.74
C LEU A 6 -3.64 -10.04 6.24
N ARG A 7 -3.69 -10.30 4.94
CA ARG A 7 -3.17 -11.54 4.33
C ARG A 7 -1.80 -11.33 3.67
N SER A 8 -1.46 -10.11 3.30
CA SER A 8 -0.21 -9.77 2.61
C SER A 8 1.00 -9.86 3.54
N ARG A 9 2.16 -10.29 3.01
CA ARG A 9 3.41 -10.50 3.78
C ARG A 9 4.56 -9.55 3.38
N ARG A 10 4.34 -8.65 2.42
CA ARG A 10 5.37 -7.77 1.82
C ARG A 10 4.77 -6.39 1.46
N PHE A 11 5.23 -5.78 0.37
CA PHE A 11 4.81 -4.45 -0.13
C PHE A 11 3.30 -4.34 -0.46
N GLU A 12 2.62 -5.48 -0.54
CA GLU A 12 1.18 -5.59 -0.77
C GLU A 12 0.32 -5.22 0.46
N ILE A 13 0.94 -5.06 1.63
CA ILE A 13 0.22 -4.70 2.86
C ILE A 13 -0.33 -3.28 2.81
N GLU A 14 0.46 -2.30 2.34
CA GLU A 14 0.02 -0.91 2.20
C GLU A 14 -1.24 -0.79 1.33
N PRO A 15 -1.28 -1.36 0.10
CA PRO A 15 -2.49 -1.29 -0.71
C PRO A 15 -3.66 -2.08 -0.13
N GLU A 16 -3.43 -3.23 0.53
CA GLU A 16 -4.49 -4.01 1.20
C GLU A 16 -5.11 -3.24 2.37
N LEU A 17 -4.28 -2.59 3.19
CA LEU A 17 -4.72 -1.82 4.34
C LEU A 17 -5.53 -0.60 3.91
N THR A 18 -5.03 0.17 2.94
CA THR A 18 -5.72 1.35 2.41
C THR A 18 -7.07 1.00 1.82
N ALA A 19 -7.15 -0.08 1.01
CA ALA A 19 -8.42 -0.54 0.44
C ALA A 19 -9.45 -0.93 1.53
N LYS A 20 -9.02 -1.66 2.56
CA LYS A 20 -9.90 -2.10 3.66
C LYS A 20 -10.35 -0.94 4.57
N ILE A 21 -9.48 0.03 4.82
CA ILE A 21 -9.82 1.23 5.60
C ILE A 21 -10.87 2.07 4.87
N LEU A 22 -10.66 2.31 3.56
CA LEU A 22 -11.61 3.05 2.72
C LEU A 22 -12.97 2.34 2.64
N LYS A 23 -12.99 1.02 2.45
CA LYS A 23 -14.23 0.25 2.37
C LYS A 23 -15.05 0.26 3.67
N ARG A 24 -14.39 0.39 4.83
CA ARG A 24 -15.07 0.52 6.13
C ARG A 24 -15.54 1.95 6.45
N GLY A 25 -15.35 2.90 5.52
CA GLY A 25 -15.83 4.28 5.67
C GLY A 25 -15.00 5.13 6.65
N TYR A 26 -13.77 4.72 6.95
CA TYR A 26 -12.88 5.54 7.78
C TYR A 26 -12.29 6.70 6.97
N THR A 27 -12.27 7.88 7.57
CA THR A 27 -11.59 9.05 7.01
C THR A 27 -10.08 8.94 7.23
N ILE A 28 -9.30 9.02 6.16
CA ILE A 28 -7.84 9.07 6.20
C ILE A 28 -7.43 10.53 6.38
N TYR A 29 -6.65 10.81 7.43
CA TYR A 29 -6.04 12.12 7.65
C TYR A 29 -4.55 12.05 7.34
N GLU A 30 -4.09 12.87 6.39
CA GLU A 30 -2.69 12.96 6.04
C GLU A 30 -1.98 13.96 6.97
N VAL A 31 -0.97 13.47 7.70
CA VAL A 31 -0.12 14.30 8.55
C VAL A 31 1.15 14.61 7.77
N PRO A 32 1.55 15.89 7.62
CA PRO A 32 2.76 16.23 6.90
C PRO A 32 3.97 15.66 7.63
N ILE A 33 4.77 14.85 6.93
CA ILE A 33 6.03 14.32 7.43
C ILE A 33 7.18 14.81 6.56
N SER A 34 8.24 15.31 7.20
CA SER A 34 9.49 15.66 6.52
C SER A 34 10.31 14.39 6.32
N TYR A 35 10.30 13.83 5.11
CA TYR A 35 11.10 12.67 4.75
C TYR A 35 12.21 13.04 3.77
N ASN A 36 13.47 12.79 4.14
CA ASN A 36 14.60 12.88 3.22
C ASN A 36 14.66 11.59 2.38
N GLY A 37 14.07 11.66 1.19
CA GLY A 37 14.07 10.54 0.26
C GLY A 37 15.47 10.22 -0.26
N ARG A 38 15.93 8.98 -0.06
CA ARG A 38 17.12 8.47 -0.75
C ARG A 38 16.90 8.45 -2.26
N ALA A 39 17.87 8.99 -2.99
CA ALA A 39 17.87 9.08 -4.44
C ALA A 39 17.76 7.68 -5.08
N PHE A 40 17.06 7.59 -6.21
CA PHE A 40 16.91 6.34 -6.97
C PHE A 40 18.25 5.69 -7.35
N HIS A 41 19.32 6.49 -7.43
CA HIS A 41 20.67 6.10 -7.82
C HIS A 41 21.43 5.27 -6.76
N GLU A 42 21.02 5.26 -5.48
CA GLU A 42 21.72 4.50 -4.42
C GLU A 42 21.39 2.99 -4.38
N GLY A 43 20.91 2.41 -5.49
CA GLY A 43 20.61 0.99 -5.55
C GLY A 43 19.32 0.59 -4.83
N LYS A 44 18.26 1.41 -4.94
CA LYS A 44 16.91 1.01 -4.53
C LYS A 44 16.55 -0.29 -5.27
N LYS A 45 16.44 -1.40 -4.53
CA LYS A 45 16.02 -2.73 -5.03
C LYS A 45 14.54 -2.79 -5.46
N ILE A 46 13.92 -1.64 -5.73
CA ILE A 46 12.55 -1.53 -6.24
C ILE A 46 12.63 -1.60 -7.76
N THR A 47 11.99 -2.62 -8.33
CA THR A 47 11.89 -2.79 -9.78
C THR A 47 10.51 -2.33 -10.23
N TRP A 48 10.35 -1.85 -11.46
CA TRP A 48 9.04 -1.53 -12.05
C TRP A 48 8.01 -2.68 -11.95
N ARG A 49 8.50 -3.93 -11.85
CA ARG A 49 7.71 -5.14 -11.61
C ARG A 49 7.00 -5.14 -10.25
N ASP A 50 7.62 -4.55 -9.23
CA ASP A 50 6.98 -4.37 -7.91
C ASP A 50 5.81 -3.38 -8.01
N GLY A 51 5.94 -2.35 -8.84
CA GLY A 51 4.85 -1.40 -9.12
C GLY A 51 3.65 -2.06 -9.80
N ILE A 52 3.88 -2.95 -10.78
CA ILE A 52 2.80 -3.71 -11.42
C ILE A 52 2.12 -4.67 -10.44
N THR A 53 2.91 -5.32 -9.57
CA THR A 53 2.37 -6.19 -8.51
C THR A 53 1.47 -5.38 -7.57
N ALA A 54 1.93 -4.21 -7.13
CA ALA A 54 1.14 -3.31 -6.28
C ALA A 54 -0.16 -2.86 -6.96
N LEU A 55 -0.11 -2.47 -8.24
CA LEU A 55 -1.30 -2.10 -9.02
C LEU A 55 -2.30 -3.26 -9.16
N ARG A 56 -1.81 -4.47 -9.44
CA ARG A 56 -2.65 -5.67 -9.53
C ARG A 56 -3.34 -5.96 -8.20
N THR A 57 -2.62 -5.82 -7.10
CA THR A 57 -3.15 -6.04 -5.75
C THR A 57 -4.18 -4.97 -5.38
N LEU A 58 -3.93 -3.69 -5.70
CA LEU A 58 -4.92 -2.62 -5.56
C LEU A 58 -6.19 -2.92 -6.35
N ALA A 59 -6.08 -3.26 -7.64
CA ALA A 59 -7.22 -3.59 -8.48
C ALA A 59 -7.99 -4.80 -7.93
N LYS A 60 -7.29 -5.86 -7.51
CA LYS A 60 -7.91 -7.04 -6.91
C LYS A 60 -8.72 -6.69 -5.66
N TYR A 61 -8.15 -5.96 -4.71
CA TYR A 61 -8.87 -5.59 -3.49
C TYR A 61 -9.94 -4.51 -3.71
N ARG A 62 -9.87 -3.74 -4.82
CA ARG A 62 -10.90 -2.76 -5.20
C ARG A 62 -12.14 -3.41 -5.80
N PHE A 63 -11.99 -4.47 -6.59
CA PHE A 63 -13.08 -5.08 -7.38
C PHE A 63 -13.56 -6.44 -6.85
N VAL A 64 -12.72 -7.20 -6.15
CA VAL A 64 -13.04 -8.59 -5.74
C VAL A 64 -13.54 -8.66 -4.29
N ASP A 65 -13.28 -7.64 -3.47
CA ASP A 65 -13.81 -7.58 -2.10
C ASP A 65 -15.12 -6.82 -2.06
#